data_AF-A0A9X2FB30-F1
#
_entry.id   AF-A0A9X2FB30-F1
#
_cell.length_a   1.000
_cell.length_b   1.000
_cell.length_c   1.000
_cell.angle_alpha   90.00
_cell.angle_beta   90.00
_cell.angle_gamma   90.00
#
_symmetry.space_group_name_H-M   'P 1'
#
loop_
_entity.id
_entity.type
_entity.pdbx_description
1 polymer ?
#
loop_
_entity_poly.entity_id
_entity_poly.type
_entity_poly.pdbx_seq_one_letter_code
_entity_poly.pdbx_strand_id
1 'polypeptide(L)'
;MTRRIVNTKDTCAGEPRIEGTRLTCSDVVLTLTVGQMPLEEYLEVYDYLSRDDIETSVSYCATKMCMLENVIAFCHGCSLNTSSDYVAVEFESLEDEGKLDVWRHANDLLRKL
;
A
#
# COMPACT_ATOMS: atom_id res chain seq x y z
N MET A 1 -9.89 -12.59 -12.78
CA MET A 1 -9.85 -11.25 -13.39
C MET A 1 -9.17 -10.34 -12.39
N THR A 2 -8.16 -9.62 -12.83
CA THR A 2 -7.40 -8.70 -12.00
C THR A 2 -8.26 -7.47 -11.67
N ARG A 3 -8.33 -7.13 -10.38
CA ARG A 3 -9.06 -5.98 -9.85
C ARG A 3 -8.25 -4.70 -10.01
N ARG A 4 -8.95 -3.57 -10.12
CA ARG A 4 -8.33 -2.25 -10.25
C ARG A 4 -7.92 -1.70 -8.90
N ILE A 5 -6.98 -0.76 -8.90
CA ILE A 5 -6.73 0.11 -7.76
C ILE A 5 -7.64 1.33 -7.87
N VAL A 6 -8.35 1.65 -6.79
CA VAL A 6 -9.33 2.73 -6.75
C VAL A 6 -9.14 3.62 -5.53
N ASN A 7 -9.49 4.90 -5.69
CA ASN A 7 -9.47 5.91 -4.64
C ASN A 7 -10.86 6.55 -4.58
N THR A 8 -11.59 6.33 -3.49
CA THR A 8 -12.94 6.90 -3.33
C THR A 8 -13.07 7.59 -1.98
N LYS A 9 -13.77 8.72 -1.94
CA LYS A 9 -13.85 9.60 -0.75
C LYS A 9 -14.41 8.91 0.50
N ASP A 10 -15.24 7.91 0.32
CA ASP A 10 -16.03 7.22 1.34
C ASP A 10 -15.38 5.97 1.93
N THR A 11 -14.24 5.53 1.39
CA THR A 11 -13.60 4.27 1.78
C THR A 11 -12.11 4.48 1.99
N CYS A 12 -11.57 3.94 3.10
CA CYS A 12 -10.17 4.06 3.50
C CYS A 12 -9.66 5.51 3.42
N ALA A 13 -10.49 6.49 3.81
CA ALA A 13 -10.17 7.92 3.74
C ALA A 13 -9.68 8.44 2.36
N GLY A 14 -9.99 7.74 1.26
CA GLY A 14 -9.52 8.12 -0.09
C GLY A 14 -8.20 7.48 -0.51
N GLU A 15 -7.60 6.64 0.33
CA GLU A 15 -6.35 5.92 0.03
C GLU A 15 -6.54 4.91 -1.11
N PRO A 16 -5.49 4.67 -1.92
CA PRO A 16 -5.55 3.70 -3.01
C PRO A 16 -5.68 2.29 -2.43
N ARG A 17 -6.65 1.54 -2.93
CA ARG A 17 -6.99 0.20 -2.45
C ARG A 17 -7.42 -0.71 -3.58
N ILE A 18 -7.41 -2.01 -3.32
CA ILE A 18 -7.96 -3.00 -4.26
C ILE A 18 -9.48 -2.86 -4.32
N GLU A 19 -10.02 -2.69 -5.54
CA GLU A 19 -11.46 -2.51 -5.80
C GLU A 19 -12.30 -3.63 -5.16
N GLY A 20 -13.40 -3.24 -4.51
CA GLY A 20 -14.28 -4.17 -3.80
C GLY A 20 -13.78 -4.59 -2.41
N THR A 21 -12.66 -4.05 -1.94
CA THR A 21 -12.09 -4.35 -0.61
C THR A 21 -11.85 -3.08 0.22
N ARG A 22 -11.41 -3.27 1.46
CA ARG A 22 -10.82 -2.23 2.32
C ARG A 22 -9.32 -2.45 2.56
N LEU A 23 -8.64 -3.14 1.64
CA LEU A 23 -7.20 -3.39 1.71
C LEU A 23 -6.47 -2.35 0.88
N THR A 24 -5.81 -1.40 1.56
CA THR A 24 -5.03 -0.36 0.90
C THR A 24 -3.76 -0.95 0.29
N CYS A 25 -3.16 -0.25 -0.67
CA CYS A 25 -1.86 -0.65 -1.21
C CYS A 25 -0.78 -0.69 -0.11
N SER A 26 -0.87 0.20 0.89
CA SER A 26 0.02 0.16 2.06
C SER A 26 -0.18 -1.06 2.93
N ASP A 27 -1.43 -1.47 3.20
CA ASP A 27 -1.70 -2.65 4.02
C ASP A 27 -1.07 -3.90 3.38
N VAL A 28 -1.26 -4.06 2.07
CA VAL A 28 -0.70 -5.18 1.30
C VAL A 28 0.82 -5.18 1.39
N VAL A 29 1.46 -4.06 1.06
CA VAL A 29 2.93 -3.97 1.01
C VAL A 29 3.53 -4.17 2.40
N LEU A 30 3.04 -3.46 3.42
CA LEU A 30 3.60 -3.52 4.78
C LEU A 30 3.37 -4.89 5.43
N THR A 31 2.24 -5.55 5.19
CA THR A 31 1.98 -6.90 5.72
C THR A 31 2.97 -7.91 5.14
N LEU A 32 3.20 -7.86 3.82
CA LEU A 32 4.10 -8.79 3.13
C LEU A 32 5.59 -8.51 3.40
N THR A 33 5.98 -7.25 3.69
CA THR A 33 7.39 -6.91 3.95
C THR A 33 7.72 -6.77 5.43
N VAL A 34 7.05 -5.86 6.15
CA VAL A 34 7.33 -5.54 7.56
C VAL A 34 6.68 -6.58 8.47
N GLY A 35 5.45 -6.98 8.17
CA GLY A 35 4.77 -8.07 8.86
C GLY A 35 5.37 -9.45 8.57
N GLN A 36 6.24 -9.54 7.54
CA GLN A 36 6.90 -10.78 7.10
C GLN A 36 5.93 -11.92 6.79
N MET A 37 4.68 -11.62 6.45
CA MET A 37 3.70 -12.62 6.04
C MET A 37 4.02 -13.12 4.62
N PRO A 38 4.20 -14.44 4.42
CA PRO A 38 4.36 -14.99 3.08
C PRO A 38 3.11 -14.74 2.22
N LEU A 39 3.30 -14.58 0.90
CA LEU A 39 2.21 -14.33 -0.03
C LEU A 39 1.13 -15.42 0.01
N GLU A 40 1.52 -16.70 0.09
CA GLU A 40 0.56 -17.80 0.11
C GLU A 40 -0.31 -17.75 1.38
N GLU A 41 0.28 -17.43 2.54
CA GLU A 41 -0.47 -17.22 3.79
C GLU A 41 -1.41 -16.01 3.67
N TYR A 42 -0.96 -14.93 3.05
CA TYR A 42 -1.78 -13.76 2.79
C TYR A 42 -3.00 -14.11 1.90
N LEU A 43 -2.79 -14.92 0.87
CA LEU A 43 -3.86 -15.38 -0.02
C LEU A 43 -4.78 -16.41 0.66
N GLU A 44 -4.30 -17.17 1.65
CA GLU A 44 -5.17 -18.01 2.48
C GLU A 44 -6.09 -17.18 3.39
N VAL A 45 -5.58 -16.08 3.97
CA VAL A 45 -6.38 -15.15 4.79
C VAL A 45 -7.38 -14.36 3.95
N TYR A 46 -6.96 -13.96 2.75
CA TYR A 46 -7.78 -13.20 1.80
C TYR A 46 -8.07 -14.03 0.54
N ASP A 47 -8.73 -15.18 0.74
CA ASP A 47 -9.02 -16.21 -0.28
C ASP A 47 -9.81 -15.73 -1.52
N TYR A 48 -10.48 -14.59 -1.39
CA TYR A 48 -11.18 -13.93 -2.48
C TYR A 48 -10.26 -13.10 -3.40
N LEU A 49 -8.99 -12.91 -3.01
CA LEU A 49 -7.97 -12.24 -3.82
C LEU A 49 -7.17 -13.23 -4.66
N SER A 50 -6.68 -12.76 -5.79
CA SER A 50 -5.73 -13.48 -6.62
C SER A 50 -4.33 -12.88 -6.49
N ARG A 51 -3.31 -13.67 -6.85
CA ARG A 51 -1.93 -13.18 -6.97
C ARG A 51 -1.85 -11.92 -7.86
N ASP A 52 -2.55 -11.90 -8.99
CA ASP A 52 -2.59 -10.75 -9.90
C ASP A 52 -3.10 -9.47 -9.21
N ASP A 53 -4.06 -9.59 -8.27
CA ASP A 53 -4.57 -8.45 -7.50
C ASP A 53 -3.49 -7.87 -6.58
N ILE A 54 -2.69 -8.76 -5.97
CA ILE A 54 -1.57 -8.38 -5.11
C ILE A 54 -0.46 -7.74 -5.94
N GLU A 55 -0.06 -8.36 -7.05
CA GLU A 55 0.94 -7.81 -7.96
C GLU A 55 0.52 -6.44 -8.50
N THR A 56 -0.74 -6.26 -8.86
CA THR A 56 -1.28 -4.97 -9.33
C THR A 56 -1.21 -3.90 -8.22
N SER A 57 -1.59 -4.25 -7.00
CA SER A 57 -1.49 -3.36 -5.83
C SER A 57 -0.05 -2.95 -5.52
N VAL A 58 0.88 -3.91 -5.52
CA VAL A 58 2.29 -3.68 -5.25
C VAL A 58 2.93 -2.88 -6.39
N SER A 59 2.60 -3.19 -7.65
CA SER A 59 3.08 -2.46 -8.83
C SER A 59 2.60 -1.01 -8.84
N TYR A 60 1.34 -0.74 -8.47
CA TYR A 60 0.81 0.62 -8.31
C TYR A 60 1.68 1.45 -7.37
N CYS A 61 2.07 0.87 -6.24
CA CYS A 61 2.93 1.53 -5.26
C CYS A 61 4.38 1.68 -5.76
N ALA A 62 4.97 0.61 -6.30
CA ALA A 62 6.36 0.60 -6.78
C ALA A 62 6.62 1.63 -7.89
N THR A 63 5.64 1.80 -8.79
CA THR A 63 5.68 2.74 -9.92
C THR A 63 5.21 4.15 -9.55
N LYS A 64 4.78 4.37 -8.29
CA LYS A 64 4.28 5.66 -7.78
C LYS A 64 3.12 6.20 -8.63
N MET A 65 2.23 5.31 -9.05
CA MET A 65 1.13 5.67 -9.95
C MET A 65 0.24 6.80 -9.39
N CYS A 66 0.10 6.87 -8.07
CA CYS A 66 -0.59 7.96 -7.37
C CYS A 66 -0.03 9.36 -7.64
N MET A 67 1.22 9.49 -8.09
CA MET A 67 1.83 10.78 -8.49
C MET A 67 1.43 11.20 -9.91
N LEU A 68 0.99 10.25 -10.73
CA LEU A 68 0.60 10.47 -12.13
C LEU A 68 -0.93 10.62 -12.26
N GLU A 69 -1.67 10.10 -11.28
CA GLU A 69 -3.13 10.17 -11.21
C GLU A 69 -3.59 11.30 -10.30
N ASN A 70 -4.81 11.78 -10.50
CA ASN A 70 -5.45 12.71 -9.57
C ASN A 70 -6.08 11.93 -8.40
N VAL A 71 -5.24 11.52 -7.45
CA VAL A 71 -5.68 10.75 -6.28
C VAL A 71 -6.30 11.64 -5.20
N ILE A 72 -7.27 11.09 -4.46
CA ILE A 72 -7.94 11.79 -3.36
C ILE A 72 -7.02 11.90 -2.14
N ALA A 73 -6.33 10.81 -1.81
CA ALA A 73 -5.36 10.74 -0.73
C ALA A 73 -4.23 9.77 -1.09
N PHE A 74 -3.07 9.99 -0.50
CA PHE A 74 -1.93 9.07 -0.54
C PHE A 74 -2.04 8.05 0.60
N CYS A 75 -1.39 6.89 0.43
CA CYS A 75 -1.32 5.88 1.49
C CYS A 75 -0.79 6.45 2.81
N HIS A 76 -1.30 5.92 3.93
CA HIS A 76 -0.77 6.21 5.26
C HIS A 76 0.74 5.89 5.36
N GLY A 77 1.51 6.76 6.01
CA GLY A 77 2.95 6.59 6.26
C GLY A 77 3.84 6.69 5.02
N CYS A 78 3.29 7.03 3.85
CA CYS A 78 4.06 7.19 2.63
C CYS A 78 4.76 8.55 2.60
N SER A 79 6.06 8.58 2.30
CA SER A 79 6.81 9.84 2.20
C SER A 79 6.38 10.72 1.03
N LEU A 80 5.63 10.16 0.07
CA LEU A 80 5.02 10.91 -1.04
C LEU A 80 3.75 11.66 -0.61
N ASN A 81 3.20 11.38 0.57
CA ASN A 81 2.09 12.13 1.12
C ASN A 81 2.59 13.50 1.62
N THR A 82 2.65 14.47 0.70
CA THR A 82 3.10 15.83 1.00
C THR A 82 1.96 16.75 1.44
N SER A 83 0.75 16.22 1.66
CA SER A 83 -0.35 17.01 2.19
C SER A 83 0.01 17.50 3.60
N SER A 84 -0.09 18.82 3.82
CA SER A 84 0.33 19.52 5.03
C SER A 84 -0.42 19.12 6.31
N ASP A 85 -1.40 18.22 6.20
CA ASP A 85 -2.30 17.82 7.27
C ASP A 85 -1.83 16.55 7.99
N TYR A 86 -0.70 15.98 7.56
CA TYR A 86 -0.07 14.85 8.24
C TYR A 86 0.63 15.34 9.50
N VAL A 87 -0.05 15.26 10.64
CA VAL A 87 0.61 15.31 11.94
C VAL A 87 1.41 14.03 12.03
N ALA A 88 2.73 14.12 11.84
CA ALA A 88 3.64 13.06 12.22
C ALA A 88 3.31 12.73 13.68
N VAL A 89 2.63 11.60 13.91
CA VAL A 89 2.46 11.10 15.26
C VAL A 89 3.88 10.87 15.73
N GLU A 90 4.33 11.63 16.74
CA GLU A 90 5.61 11.42 17.41
C GLU A 90 5.55 10.02 18.04
N PHE A 91 5.82 9.01 17.22
CA PHE A 91 6.11 7.67 17.68
C PHE A 91 7.50 7.75 18.27
N GLU A 92 7.59 7.71 19.60
CA GLU A 92 8.85 7.75 20.34
C GLU A 92 9.88 6.83 19.70
N SER A 93 10.86 7.45 19.04
CA SER A 93 12.14 6.89 18.59
C SER A 93 12.13 5.41 18.17
N LEU A 94 11.70 5.14 16.94
CA LEU A 94 12.41 4.15 16.14
C LEU A 94 13.35 4.95 15.25
N GLU A 95 14.65 4.72 15.39
CA GLU A 95 15.78 5.44 14.77
C GLU A 95 15.83 5.39 13.23
N ASP A 96 14.69 5.35 12.55
CA ASP A 96 14.61 4.98 11.13
C ASP A 96 13.40 5.58 10.43
N GLU A 97 13.35 6.92 10.43
CA GLU A 97 12.38 7.73 9.68
C GLU A 97 12.32 7.40 8.17
N GLY A 98 13.26 6.61 7.65
CA GLY A 98 13.27 6.10 6.28
C GLY A 98 12.83 4.64 6.07
N LYS A 99 12.58 3.85 7.14
CA LYS A 99 12.35 2.39 7.00
C LYS A 99 10.91 1.97 6.75
N LEU A 100 9.92 2.85 6.85
CA LEU A 100 8.51 2.49 6.58
C LEU A 100 7.98 3.04 5.26
N ASP A 101 8.86 3.57 4.41
CA ASP A 101 8.44 4.18 3.16
C ASP A 101 7.89 3.13 2.19
N VAL A 102 6.55 3.08 2.09
CA VAL A 102 5.79 1.99 1.46
C VAL A 102 6.26 1.72 0.02
N TRP A 103 6.51 2.76 -0.78
CA TRP A 103 6.91 2.57 -2.18
C TRP A 103 8.31 1.95 -2.32
N ARG A 104 9.18 2.09 -1.31
CA ARG A 104 10.49 1.41 -1.30
C ARG A 104 10.32 -0.08 -1.05
N HIS A 105 9.52 -0.44 -0.06
CA HIS A 105 9.13 -1.83 0.22
C HIS A 105 8.45 -2.48 -0.97
N ALA A 106 7.55 -1.75 -1.64
CA ALA A 106 6.88 -2.25 -2.84
C ALA A 106 7.86 -2.57 -3.97
N ASN A 107 8.91 -1.77 -4.17
CA ASN A 107 9.94 -2.03 -5.18
C ASN A 107 10.72 -3.32 -4.90
N ASP A 108 11.06 -3.57 -3.64
CA ASP A 108 11.77 -4.79 -3.25
C ASP A 108 10.86 -6.02 -3.29
N LEU A 109 9.59 -5.86 -2.91
CA LEU A 109 8.58 -6.91 -2.95
C LEU A 109 8.26 -7.31 -4.38
N LEU A 110 8.09 -6.36 -5.30
CA LEU A 110 7.75 -6.64 -6.71
C LEU A 110 8.79 -7.52 -7.42
N ARG A 111 10.06 -7.51 -6.98
CA ARG A 111 11.12 -8.37 -7.52
C ARG A 111 11.03 -9.82 -7.03
N LYS A 112 10.20 -10.09 -6.01
CA LYS A 112 10.07 -11.38 -5.33
C LYS A 112 8.71 -12.04 -5.56
N LEU A 113 7.71 -11.27 -6.00
CA LEU A 113 6.40 -11.78 -6.40
C LEU A 113 6.51 -12.57 -7.71
#